data_AF-A0A485BCG3-F1
#
_entry.id   AF-A0A485BCG3-F1
#
_cell.length_a   1.000
_cell.length_b   1.000
_cell.length_c   1.000
_cell.angle_alpha   90.00
_cell.angle_beta   90.00
_cell.angle_gamma   90.00
#
_symmetry.space_group_name_H-M   'P 1'
#
loop_
_entity.id
_entity.type
_entity.pdbx_description
1 polymer ?
#
loop_
_entity_poly.entity_id
_entity_poly.type
_entity_poly.pdbx_seq_one_letter_code
_entity_poly.pdbx_strand_id
1 'polypeptide(L)'
;MTQHCRFFRHGLGLLVLLTLFFVCIPRVYAVPPQKVKPAAPVPVWVLDADSFEFWRDSHGEYHGFYAELLHAINSRYGYNLTLRPIDSTTFEQRFHHHDYGLYASVLQTKAHLHNKHFVSAPV
;
A
#
# COMPACT_ATOMS: atom_id res chain seq x y z
N MET A 1 -23.09 -61.03 -29.48
CA MET A 1 -22.50 -59.67 -29.59
C MET A 1 -23.16 -58.71 -28.59
N THR A 2 -22.96 -58.86 -27.28
CA THR A 2 -23.68 -58.06 -26.25
C THR A 2 -22.82 -57.63 -25.04
N GLN A 3 -21.54 -58.00 -24.99
CA GLN A 3 -20.64 -57.62 -23.89
C GLN A 3 -19.90 -56.29 -24.10
N HIS A 4 -19.65 -55.86 -25.35
CA HIS A 4 -18.87 -54.64 -25.62
C HIS A 4 -19.61 -53.33 -25.32
N CYS A 5 -20.96 -53.29 -25.37
CA CYS A 5 -21.72 -52.07 -25.11
C CYS A 5 -21.80 -51.68 -23.62
N ARG A 6 -21.63 -52.63 -22.68
CA ARG A 6 -21.71 -52.33 -21.25
C ARG A 6 -20.42 -51.66 -20.73
N PHE A 7 -19.26 -52.09 -21.22
CA PHE A 7 -17.97 -51.51 -20.84
C PHE A 7 -17.82 -50.05 -21.27
N PHE A 8 -18.28 -49.72 -22.49
CA PHE A 8 -18.23 -48.35 -23.00
C PHE A 8 -19.12 -47.38 -22.23
N ARG A 9 -20.31 -47.85 -21.78
CA ARG A 9 -21.26 -47.06 -20.99
C ARG A 9 -20.75 -46.74 -19.59
N HIS A 10 -20.00 -47.66 -18.98
CA HIS A 10 -19.36 -47.44 -17.68
C HIS A 10 -18.10 -46.57 -17.77
N GLY A 11 -17.32 -46.70 -18.84
CA GLY A 11 -16.14 -45.86 -19.09
C GLY A 11 -16.49 -44.39 -19.32
N LEU A 12 -17.55 -44.11 -20.08
CA LEU A 12 -18.04 -42.75 -20.31
C LEU A 12 -18.58 -42.11 -19.03
N GLY A 13 -19.31 -42.88 -18.20
CA GLY A 13 -19.80 -42.42 -16.91
C GLY A 13 -18.67 -42.06 -15.94
N LEU A 14 -17.61 -42.89 -15.89
CA LEU A 14 -16.43 -42.63 -15.06
C LEU A 14 -15.68 -41.36 -15.52
N LEU A 15 -15.57 -41.16 -16.84
CA LEU A 15 -14.92 -39.99 -17.42
C LEU A 15 -15.67 -38.69 -17.06
N VAL A 16 -17.00 -38.69 -17.16
CA VAL A 16 -17.85 -37.54 -16.78
C VAL A 16 -17.78 -37.28 -15.27
N LEU A 17 -17.73 -38.33 -14.45
CA LEU A 17 -17.59 -38.19 -13.00
C LEU A 17 -16.22 -37.58 -12.61
N LEU A 18 -15.15 -38.00 -13.30
CA LEU A 18 -13.79 -37.49 -13.11
C LEU A 18 -13.66 -36.02 -13.52
N THR A 19 -14.30 -35.61 -14.62
CA THR A 19 -14.29 -34.19 -15.05
C THR A 19 -15.09 -33.31 -14.09
N LEU A 20 -16.25 -33.77 -13.61
CA LEU A 20 -17.03 -33.07 -12.58
C LEU A 20 -16.24 -32.92 -11.26
N PHE A 21 -15.52 -33.97 -10.84
CA PHE A 21 -14.71 -33.92 -9.63
C PHE A 21 -13.58 -32.88 -9.73
N PHE A 22 -12.95 -32.73 -10.90
CA PHE A 22 -11.92 -31.73 -11.14
C PHE A 22 -12.45 -30.29 -11.22
N VAL A 23 -13.68 -30.09 -11.71
CA VAL A 23 -14.31 -28.76 -11.79
C VAL A 23 -14.83 -28.31 -10.41
N CYS A 24 -15.17 -29.24 -9.52
CA CYS A 24 -15.69 -28.95 -8.19
C CYS A 24 -14.62 -28.78 -7.11
N ILE A 25 -13.33 -28.76 -7.42
CA ILE A 25 -12.30 -28.41 -6.43
C ILE A 25 -12.37 -26.89 -6.22
N PRO A 26 -12.91 -26.38 -5.10
CA PRO A 26 -12.80 -24.97 -4.80
C PRO A 26 -11.31 -24.62 -4.79
N ARG A 27 -10.94 -23.53 -5.45
CA ARG A 27 -9.59 -22.99 -5.49
C ARG A 27 -9.21 -22.47 -4.09
N VAL A 28 -8.99 -23.38 -3.14
CA VAL A 28 -8.57 -23.08 -1.76
C VAL A 28 -7.06 -22.94 -1.74
N TYR A 29 -6.57 -21.94 -2.47
CA TYR A 29 -5.26 -21.35 -2.22
C TYR A 29 -5.47 -19.86 -1.92
N ALA A 30 -6.44 -19.57 -1.05
CA ALA A 30 -6.40 -18.32 -0.30
C ALA A 30 -5.38 -18.55 0.83
N VAL A 31 -4.18 -18.01 0.62
CA VAL A 31 -3.18 -17.84 1.69
C VAL A 31 -3.93 -17.26 2.90
N PRO A 32 -3.90 -17.89 4.09
CA PRO A 32 -4.55 -17.32 5.26
C PRO A 32 -4.07 -15.88 5.40
N PRO A 33 -4.94 -14.90 5.69
CA PRO A 33 -4.52 -13.51 5.84
C PRO A 33 -3.39 -13.51 6.85
N GLN A 34 -2.16 -13.29 6.37
CA GLN A 34 -1.02 -13.14 7.26
C GLN A 34 -1.45 -12.02 8.21
N LYS A 35 -1.43 -12.28 9.52
CA LYS A 35 -1.51 -11.22 10.51
C LYS A 35 -0.33 -10.31 10.20
N VAL A 36 -0.60 -9.25 9.43
CA VAL A 36 0.37 -8.22 9.10
C VAL A 36 0.77 -7.65 10.45
N LYS A 37 2.00 -7.97 10.89
CA LYS A 37 2.60 -7.28 12.03
C LYS A 37 2.43 -5.79 11.74
N PRO A 38 1.89 -4.98 12.67
CA PRO A 38 1.75 -3.55 12.43
C PRO A 38 3.11 -3.03 11.97
N ALA A 39 3.16 -2.46 10.77
CA ALA A 39 4.38 -1.88 10.26
C ALA A 39 4.84 -0.82 11.27
N ALA A 40 6.15 -0.76 11.54
CA ALA A 40 6.69 0.30 12.38
C ALA A 40 6.25 1.67 11.81
N PRO A 41 5.88 2.65 12.66
CA PRO A 41 5.43 3.94 12.17
C PRO A 41 6.50 4.59 11.29
N VAL A 42 6.11 4.99 10.08
CA VAL A 42 6.97 5.76 9.17
C VAL A 42 6.68 7.24 9.42
N PRO A 43 7.66 8.04 9.87
CA PRO A 43 7.44 9.45 10.08
C PRO A 43 7.36 10.18 8.73
N VAL A 44 6.37 11.04 8.59
CA VAL A 44 6.24 12.02 7.51
C VAL A 44 6.54 13.38 8.10
N TRP A 45 7.76 13.84 7.89
CA TRP A 45 8.25 15.13 8.33
C TRP A 45 7.58 16.23 7.50
N VAL A 46 6.99 17.20 8.17
CA VAL A 46 6.35 18.37 7.57
C VAL A 46 6.83 19.62 8.31
N LEU A 47 6.91 20.75 7.62
CA LEU A 47 7.18 22.01 8.28
C LEU A 47 6.03 22.38 9.21
N ASP A 48 6.37 22.78 10.43
CA ASP A 48 5.41 23.28 11.40
C ASP A 48 4.99 24.71 11.05
N ALA A 49 4.08 24.81 10.08
CA ALA A 49 3.52 26.06 9.58
C ALA A 49 2.00 25.93 9.45
N ASP A 50 1.29 27.04 9.61
CA ASP A 50 -0.16 27.10 9.37
C ASP A 50 -0.38 27.36 7.87
N SER A 51 -0.73 26.32 7.12
CA SER A 51 -0.93 26.38 5.67
C SER A 51 -2.04 25.45 5.21
N PHE A 52 -2.39 25.53 3.92
CA PHE A 52 -3.37 24.61 3.32
C PHE A 52 -2.92 23.14 3.44
N GLU A 53 -1.62 22.90 3.32
CA GLU A 53 -1.03 21.57 3.33
C GLU A 53 -1.07 20.93 4.72
N PHE A 54 -0.94 21.74 5.77
CA PHE A 54 -0.92 21.30 7.16
C PHE A 54 -1.31 22.45 8.10
N TRP A 55 -2.22 22.18 9.04
CA TRP A 55 -2.56 23.11 10.12
C TRP A 55 -3.10 22.34 11.34
N ARG A 56 -3.20 23.04 12.49
CA ARG A 56 -3.75 22.50 13.74
C ARG A 56 -5.01 23.25 14.12
N ASP A 57 -6.04 22.52 14.53
CA ASP A 57 -7.20 23.16 15.15
C ASP A 57 -6.92 23.55 16.62
N SER A 58 -7.91 24.15 17.27
CA SER A 58 -7.85 24.56 18.68
C SER A 58 -7.66 23.39 19.67
N HIS A 59 -7.93 22.17 19.24
CA HIS A 59 -7.75 20.96 20.04
C HIS A 59 -6.38 20.29 19.78
N GLY A 60 -5.61 20.83 18.81
CA GLY A 60 -4.31 20.29 18.41
C GLY A 60 -4.38 19.15 17.40
N GLU A 61 -5.56 18.87 16.84
CA GLU A 61 -5.72 17.85 15.80
C GLU A 61 -5.13 18.35 14.48
N TYR A 62 -4.50 17.43 13.73
CA TYR A 62 -3.84 17.75 12.47
C TYR A 62 -4.83 17.70 11.31
N HIS A 63 -4.87 18.79 10.55
CA HIS A 63 -5.73 18.97 9.38
C HIS A 63 -4.90 19.43 8.18
N GLY A 64 -5.56 19.55 7.02
CA GLY A 64 -4.96 19.96 5.76
C GLY A 64 -4.71 18.79 4.81
N PHE A 65 -4.17 19.10 3.64
CA PHE A 65 -4.01 18.13 2.55
C PHE A 65 -3.20 16.89 2.98
N TYR A 66 -2.10 17.07 3.71
CA TYR A 66 -1.26 15.93 4.09
C TYR A 66 -1.94 15.01 5.12
N ALA A 67 -2.80 15.54 6.00
CA ALA A 67 -3.53 14.72 6.95
C ALA A 67 -4.50 13.77 6.23
N GLU A 68 -5.27 14.30 5.27
CA GLU A 68 -6.20 13.52 4.45
C GLU A 68 -5.48 12.52 3.55
N LEU A 69 -4.37 12.93 2.92
CA LEU A 69 -3.57 12.06 2.06
C LEU A 69 -3.01 10.87 2.84
N LEU A 70 -2.42 11.11 4.01
CA LEU A 70 -1.87 10.03 4.84
C LEU A 70 -2.97 9.10 5.33
N HIS A 71 -4.13 9.64 5.72
CA HIS A 71 -5.29 8.85 6.10
C HIS A 71 -5.73 7.92 4.95
N ALA A 72 -5.83 8.44 3.73
CA ALA A 72 -6.21 7.66 2.55
C ALA A 72 -5.17 6.58 2.21
N ILE A 73 -3.87 6.91 2.26
CA ILE A 73 -2.78 5.96 1.97
C ILE A 73 -2.76 4.84 3.02
N ASN A 74 -2.81 5.19 4.30
CA ASN A 74 -2.83 4.22 5.39
C ASN A 74 -4.06 3.30 5.28
N SER A 75 -5.23 3.86 5.01
CA SER A 75 -6.48 3.09 4.89
C SER A 75 -6.49 2.15 3.69
N ARG A 76 -5.95 2.60 2.54
CA ARG A 76 -5.97 1.83 1.29
C ARG A 76 -4.91 0.74 1.25
N TYR A 77 -3.72 1.01 1.79
CA TYR A 77 -2.54 0.16 1.61
C TYR A 77 -2.02 -0.47 2.89
N GLY A 78 -2.58 -0.11 4.06
CA GLY A 78 -2.15 -0.65 5.34
C GLY A 78 -0.78 -0.15 5.81
N TYR A 79 -0.31 0.99 5.27
CA TYR A 79 0.87 1.66 5.82
C TYR A 79 0.57 2.29 7.18
N ASN A 80 1.64 2.60 7.90
CA ASN A 80 1.59 3.28 9.18
C ASN A 80 2.32 4.64 9.07
N LEU A 81 1.89 5.48 8.14
CA LEU A 81 2.44 6.82 7.95
C LEU A 81 1.93 7.75 9.06
N THR A 82 2.83 8.50 9.70
CA THR A 82 2.48 9.41 10.80
C THR A 82 3.02 10.81 10.54
N LEU A 83 2.15 11.83 10.56
CA LEU A 83 2.58 13.22 10.44
C LEU A 83 3.44 13.63 11.65
N ARG A 84 4.56 14.28 11.36
CA ARG A 84 5.53 14.78 12.34
C ARG A 84 5.92 16.22 11.97
N PRO A 85 5.22 17.23 12.52
CA PRO A 85 5.62 18.62 12.34
C PRO A 85 6.96 18.88 13.04
N ILE A 86 7.85 19.56 12.34
CA ILE A 86 9.17 19.99 12.82
C ILE A 86 9.49 21.39 12.31
N ASP A 87 10.35 22.12 13.01
CA ASP A 87 10.83 23.42 12.56
C ASP A 87 11.71 23.31 11.30
N SER A 88 11.90 24.42 10.58
CA SER A 88 12.67 24.46 9.34
C SER A 88 14.12 24.02 9.50
N THR A 89 14.77 24.38 10.61
CA THR A 89 16.19 24.05 10.83
C THR A 89 16.37 22.55 11.05
N THR A 90 15.50 21.93 11.85
CA THR A 90 15.48 20.48 12.05
C THR A 90 15.12 19.76 10.75
N PHE A 91 14.18 20.29 9.96
CA PHE A 91 13.79 19.70 8.68
C PHE A 91 14.96 19.64 7.70
N GLU A 92 15.64 20.76 7.49
CA GLU A 92 16.80 20.83 6.59
C GLU A 92 17.91 19.89 7.05
N GLN A 93 18.25 19.92 8.35
CA GLN A 93 19.27 19.03 8.91
C GLN A 93 18.94 17.56 8.64
N ARG A 94 17.72 17.12 8.97
CA ARG A 94 17.27 15.74 8.74
C ARG A 94 17.33 15.36 7.27
N PHE A 95 16.83 16.24 6.40
CA PHE A 95 16.81 16.01 4.95
C PHE A 95 18.21 15.90 4.34
N HIS A 96 19.15 16.74 4.80
CA HIS A 96 20.54 16.69 4.36
C HIS A 96 21.29 15.46 4.86
N HIS A 97 21.02 15.01 6.08
CA HIS A 97 21.60 13.79 6.65
C HIS A 97 20.94 12.49 6.16
N HIS A 98 19.87 12.58 5.36
CA HIS A 98 19.08 11.43 4.90
C HIS A 98 18.48 10.64 6.08
N ASP A 99 18.06 11.36 7.13
CA ASP A 99 17.41 10.74 8.27
C ASP A 99 16.15 10.03 7.83
N TYR A 100 15.87 8.90 8.49
CA TYR A 100 14.74 8.04 8.17
C TYR A 100 13.40 8.80 8.21
N GLY A 101 12.62 8.68 7.13
CA GLY A 101 11.27 9.22 7.02
C GLY A 101 10.94 9.69 5.60
N LEU A 102 9.69 10.09 5.42
CA LEU A 102 9.22 10.81 4.24
C LEU A 102 9.25 12.31 4.53
N TYR A 103 9.55 13.12 3.53
CA TYR A 103 9.65 14.57 3.66
C TYR A 103 8.58 15.23 2.78
N ALA A 104 7.57 15.80 3.42
CA ALA A 104 6.55 16.63 2.81
C ALA A 104 7.00 18.10 2.88
N SER A 105 6.58 18.94 1.94
CA SER A 105 7.04 20.36 1.77
C SER A 105 8.35 20.60 1.02
N VAL A 106 9.04 19.60 0.48
CA VAL A 106 10.18 19.85 -0.42
C VAL A 106 9.66 20.24 -1.80
N LEU A 107 9.60 21.55 -2.07
CA LEU A 107 9.37 22.07 -3.41
C LEU A 107 10.47 21.57 -4.35
N GLN A 108 10.09 20.73 -5.32
CA GLN A 108 10.99 20.21 -6.32
C GLN A 108 11.34 21.34 -7.32
N THR A 109 12.41 22.09 -7.04
CA THR A 109 12.98 23.04 -7.99
C THR A 109 13.97 22.33 -8.91
N LYS A 110 14.14 22.80 -10.16
CA LYS A 110 15.08 22.19 -11.13
C LYS A 110 16.51 22.04 -10.59
N ALA A 111 16.92 22.85 -9.61
CA ALA A 111 18.20 22.75 -8.93
C ALA A 111 18.33 21.49 -8.05
N HIS A 112 17.24 21.01 -7.43
CA HIS A 112 17.26 19.82 -6.57
C HIS A 112 17.31 18.50 -7.35
N LEU A 113 16.88 18.48 -8.61
CA LEU A 113 16.96 17.31 -9.49
C LEU A 113 18.40 16.95 -9.91
N HIS A 114 19.32 17.92 -9.91
CA HIS A 114 20.71 17.65 -10.29
C HIS A 114 21.48 16.81 -9.26
N ASN A 115 20.99 16.69 -8.03
CA ASN A 115 21.73 16.06 -6.94
C ASN A 115 21.12 14.79 -6.36
N LYS A 116 19.88 14.40 -6.69
CA LYS A 116 19.29 13.14 -6.17
C LYS A 116 18.32 12.50 -7.17
N HIS A 117 18.53 11.21 -7.43
CA HIS A 117 17.59 10.34 -8.13
C HIS A 117 16.27 10.26 -7.34
N PHE A 118 15.26 11.01 -7.76
CA PHE A 118 13.87 10.83 -7.32
C PHE A 118 12.99 10.54 -8.53
N VAL A 119 12.12 9.54 -8.41
CA VAL A 119 11.15 9.15 -9.43
C VAL A 119 9.92 10.07 -9.29
N SER A 120 9.71 10.94 -10.28
CA SER A 120 8.49 11.71 -10.45
C SER A 120 7.47 10.92 -11.28
N ALA A 121 6.22 10.84 -10.84
CA ALA A 121 5.11 10.44 -11.71
C ALA A 121 4.72 11.64 -12.61
N PRO A 122 4.55 11.44 -13.93
CA PRO A 122 4.07 12.50 -14.80
C PRO A 122 2.58 12.76 -14.56
N VAL A 123 2.21 14.04 -14.67
CA VAL A 123 0.81 14.54 -14.71
C VAL A 123 0.12 14.06 -15.98
#